data_AF-A0ABD0WB19-F1
#
_entry.id   AF-A0ABD0WB19-F1
#
_cell.length_a   1.000
_cell.length_b   1.000
_cell.length_c   1.000
_cell.angle_alpha   90.00
_cell.angle_beta   90.00
_cell.angle_gamma   90.00
#
_symmetry.space_group_name_H-M   'P 1'
#
loop_
_entity.id
_entity.type
_entity.pdbx_description
1 polymer ?
#
loop_
_entity_poly.entity_id
_entity_poly.type
_entity_poly.pdbx_seq_one_letter_code
_entity_poly.pdbx_strand_id
1 'polypeptide(L)'
;MNRVAAFTMNVNVYINGQQIFPSYSNADFTIKSTGVQLLLTIPAINAQVMFKYIQFSITLPDSLFHGNTEGQCGTSDNNMENDCRSPNGQIAPCPEMAQEWQIPDDKKPYCKPQPTGPPPTPEPTTICLPEQAAVCDILISSVFEPCHEVIPPQAFLEACKYDVCNMQTKSIGCSSLEAYATMCTNHGVCIDWRPSTNGLCEYKCPSTKIYYACGPAIQPTCNSRYNDIYVQPCQGVHRSQNVTCDEVGEGCFCPEGNVLFNTYSDTCVSSCGCTGPDGNPKKPGDSWLSDCLECNCSADTVSVLCSPVECQIQENVSCNIGEVLVTETVGCCQSEKCVCDVSQCPEPEPCPRGTQLVVKMSKESCCPIYIYEKKPVCVYNNTEYQPGAIWSPPNNRCLTYECKQNGSQFKPVPSRVQCPVFNPANCIPGTETTDANGCCETCTPSVCALQKNTTFLQIDGCKSVKPVELSACGGSCGTYSMYSAMKNGLMHSCSCCLEMSTSERKVEMVCSNGKKTTQTYIYIEQCGCSVTECEDTST
;
A
#
# COMPACT_ATOMS: atom_id res chain seq x y z
N MET A 1 22.83 16.96 39.57
CA MET A 1 22.19 17.85 38.57
C MET A 1 20.98 18.47 39.24
N ASN A 2 21.13 19.68 39.76
CA ASN A 2 20.03 20.43 40.38
C ASN A 2 19.07 20.87 39.27
N ARG A 3 17.89 20.25 39.20
CA ARG A 3 16.80 20.75 38.35
C ARG A 3 16.24 22.00 39.01
N VAL A 4 16.71 23.17 38.57
CA VAL A 4 15.98 24.43 38.75
C VAL A 4 14.71 24.28 37.92
N ALA A 5 13.59 23.97 38.58
CA ALA A 5 12.30 23.89 37.92
C ALA A 5 11.93 25.30 37.44
N ALA A 6 12.06 25.52 36.13
CA ALA A 6 11.54 26.70 35.47
C ALA A 6 10.01 26.56 35.41
N PHE A 7 9.28 27.30 36.22
CA PHE A 7 7.83 27.30 36.21
C PHE A 7 7.32 28.55 35.49
N THR A 8 7.05 28.45 34.19
CA THR A 8 6.15 29.38 33.50
C THR A 8 4.71 28.95 33.81
N MET A 9 3.95 29.78 34.54
CA MET A 9 2.52 29.52 34.75
C MET A 9 1.71 29.92 33.53
N ASN A 10 0.94 28.96 33.00
CA ASN A 10 -0.15 29.25 32.08
C ASN A 10 -1.43 29.51 32.90
N VAL A 11 -1.61 30.74 33.39
CA VAL A 11 -2.87 31.10 34.06
C VAL A 11 -3.94 31.35 33.00
N ASN A 12 -4.95 30.48 32.97
CA ASN A 12 -6.09 30.63 32.08
C ASN A 12 -7.19 31.43 32.78
N VAL A 13 -7.65 32.50 32.15
CA VAL A 13 -8.74 33.33 32.67
C VAL A 13 -10.03 32.95 31.95
N TYR A 14 -11.10 32.78 32.71
CA TYR A 14 -12.43 32.44 32.18
C TYR A 14 -13.46 33.45 32.67
N ILE A 15 -14.30 33.93 31.76
CA ILE A 15 -15.47 34.76 32.07
C ILE A 15 -16.69 34.00 31.58
N ASN A 16 -17.63 33.68 32.48
CA ASN A 16 -18.84 32.91 32.18
C ASN A 16 -18.56 31.58 31.43
N GLY A 17 -17.45 30.91 31.76
CA GLY A 17 -17.01 29.66 31.13
C GLY A 17 -16.27 29.81 29.80
N GLN A 18 -16.17 31.02 29.24
CA GLN A 18 -15.39 31.29 28.05
C GLN A 18 -13.98 31.74 28.41
N GLN A 19 -12.96 31.11 27.81
CA GLN A 19 -11.57 31.54 27.99
C GLN A 19 -11.37 32.91 27.35
N ILE A 20 -10.74 33.82 28.10
CA ILE A 20 -10.32 35.12 27.61
C ILE A 20 -8.81 35.23 27.73
N PHE A 21 -8.21 35.97 26.79
CA PHE A 21 -6.79 36.28 26.83
C PHE A 21 -6.58 37.67 27.46
N PRO A 22 -5.48 37.90 28.18
CA PRO A 22 -5.28 39.13 28.94
C PRO A 22 -5.29 40.42 28.11
N SER A 23 -5.53 41.53 28.81
CA SER A 23 -5.98 42.84 28.29
C SER A 23 -7.42 42.81 27.80
N TYR A 24 -8.30 42.32 28.67
CA TYR A 24 -9.75 42.32 28.47
C TYR A 24 -10.39 43.47 29.25
N SER A 25 -11.39 44.13 28.68
CA SER A 25 -12.14 45.18 29.37
C SER A 25 -13.59 45.15 28.93
N ASN A 26 -14.50 45.36 29.86
CA ASN A 26 -15.93 45.58 29.63
C ASN A 26 -16.42 46.77 30.49
N ALA A 27 -17.74 46.96 30.58
CA ALA A 27 -18.32 48.06 31.36
C ALA A 27 -18.07 47.94 32.88
N ASP A 28 -17.83 46.74 33.39
CA ASP A 28 -17.82 46.43 34.82
C ASP A 28 -16.40 46.27 35.38
N PHE A 29 -15.47 45.71 34.58
CA PHE A 29 -14.13 45.40 35.02
C PHE A 29 -13.11 45.32 33.87
N THR A 30 -11.83 45.36 34.25
CA THR A 30 -10.69 45.20 33.34
C THR A 30 -9.72 44.17 33.90
N ILE A 31 -9.16 43.32 33.02
CA ILE A 31 -8.17 42.28 33.36
C ILE A 31 -6.92 42.50 32.53
N LYS A 32 -5.78 42.71 33.20
CA LYS A 32 -4.45 42.90 32.59
C LYS A 32 -3.49 41.78 33.03
N SER A 33 -2.50 41.46 32.20
CA SER A 33 -1.43 40.51 32.55
C SER A 33 -0.07 41.00 32.10
N THR A 34 0.94 40.84 32.94
CA THR A 34 2.35 41.04 32.58
C THR A 34 3.08 39.71 32.29
N GLY A 35 2.35 38.59 32.32
CA GLY A 35 2.91 37.23 32.29
C GLY A 35 3.37 36.72 33.66
N VAL A 36 3.74 37.62 34.58
CA VAL A 36 4.09 37.27 35.98
C VAL A 36 2.89 37.47 36.90
N GLN A 37 2.09 38.50 36.65
CA GLN A 37 0.91 38.84 37.45
C GLN A 37 -0.34 39.02 36.58
N LEU A 38 -1.49 38.75 37.17
CA LEU A 38 -2.81 39.14 36.67
C LEU A 38 -3.38 40.21 37.59
N LEU A 39 -3.95 41.25 37.00
CA LEU A 39 -4.62 42.33 37.71
C LEU A 39 -6.07 42.46 37.22
N LEU A 40 -7.01 42.28 38.13
CA LEU A 40 -8.43 42.58 37.94
C LEU A 40 -8.74 43.93 38.60
N THR A 41 -9.28 44.86 37.83
CA THR A 41 -9.75 46.17 38.32
C THR A 41 -11.26 46.24 38.17
N ILE A 42 -11.95 46.64 39.24
CA ILE A 42 -13.42 46.83 39.27
C ILE A 42 -13.70 48.31 39.56
N PRO A 43 -13.83 49.16 38.52
CA PRO A 43 -13.93 50.62 38.69
C PRO A 43 -15.13 51.07 39.53
N ALA A 44 -16.27 50.36 39.47
CA ALA A 44 -17.48 50.74 40.20
C ALA A 44 -17.30 50.83 41.72
N ILE A 45 -16.34 50.08 42.27
CA ILE A 45 -16.03 50.03 43.71
C ILE A 45 -14.56 50.36 44.00
N ASN A 46 -13.82 50.85 42.99
CA ASN A 46 -12.38 51.09 43.04
C ASN A 46 -11.57 49.93 43.66
N ALA A 47 -12.00 48.68 43.43
CA ALA A 47 -11.31 47.49 43.94
C ALA A 47 -10.31 46.95 42.93
N GLN A 48 -9.21 46.40 43.43
CA GLN A 48 -8.23 45.69 42.63
C GLN A 48 -7.91 44.33 43.24
N VAL A 49 -7.80 43.30 42.41
CA VAL A 49 -7.36 41.97 42.81
C VAL A 49 -6.17 41.58 41.96
N MET A 50 -5.01 41.40 42.59
CA MET A 50 -3.79 40.94 41.95
C MET A 50 -3.56 39.47 42.27
N PHE A 51 -3.16 38.70 41.27
CA PHE A 51 -2.76 37.30 41.43
C PHE A 51 -1.38 37.08 40.81
N LYS A 52 -0.46 36.48 41.59
CA LYS A 52 0.90 36.10 41.18
C LYS A 52 1.19 34.70 41.72
N TYR A 53 1.71 33.77 40.92
CA TYR A 53 2.13 32.41 41.33
C TYR A 53 1.38 31.74 42.50
N ILE A 54 1.79 32.03 43.75
CA ILE A 54 1.23 31.49 45.00
C ILE A 54 0.64 32.56 45.95
N GLN A 55 0.53 33.80 45.48
CA GLN A 55 0.09 34.95 46.26
C GLN A 55 -1.03 35.69 45.52
N PHE A 56 -1.90 36.31 46.30
CA PHE A 56 -2.86 37.27 45.79
C PHE A 56 -2.94 38.44 46.75
N SER A 57 -3.36 39.58 46.24
CA SER A 57 -3.67 40.75 47.06
C SER A 57 -4.99 41.35 46.60
N ILE A 58 -5.70 41.93 47.57
CA ILE A 58 -6.96 42.64 47.34
C ILE A 58 -6.75 44.06 47.89
N THR A 59 -6.94 45.05 47.03
CA THR A 59 -6.88 46.46 47.41
C THR A 59 -8.27 47.03 47.37
N LEU A 60 -8.74 47.50 48.52
CA LEU A 60 -10.05 48.12 48.70
C LEU A 60 -9.89 49.55 49.22
N PRO A 61 -10.68 50.51 48.72
CA PRO A 61 -10.65 51.87 49.23
C PRO A 61 -11.32 51.96 50.60
N ASP A 62 -10.60 52.51 51.57
CA ASP A 62 -11.10 52.76 52.93
C ASP A 62 -12.47 53.47 52.94
N SER A 63 -12.64 54.47 52.06
CA SER A 63 -13.88 55.24 51.91
C SER A 63 -15.15 54.42 51.63
N LEU A 64 -15.02 53.20 51.08
CA LEU A 64 -16.16 52.32 50.78
C LEU A 64 -16.20 51.07 51.65
N PHE A 65 -15.06 50.62 52.18
CA PHE A 65 -14.93 49.30 52.82
C PHE A 65 -14.53 49.33 54.29
N HIS A 66 -14.32 50.52 54.88
CA HIS A 66 -13.96 50.63 56.30
C HIS A 66 -15.01 49.98 57.21
N GLY A 67 -14.59 48.98 57.99
CA GLY A 67 -15.42 48.30 58.99
C GLY A 67 -16.55 47.44 58.40
N ASN A 68 -16.53 47.11 57.10
CA ASN A 68 -17.61 46.37 56.46
C ASN A 68 -17.17 45.09 55.73
N THR A 69 -15.87 44.76 55.75
CA THR A 69 -15.38 43.49 55.21
C THR A 69 -15.58 42.37 56.21
N GLU A 70 -15.80 41.16 55.73
CA GLU A 70 -15.80 39.96 56.56
C GLU A 70 -15.03 38.85 55.82
N GLY A 71 -14.24 38.07 56.55
CA GLY A 71 -13.41 37.01 56.00
C GLY A 71 -12.07 36.89 56.72
N GLN A 72 -11.15 36.12 56.13
CA GLN A 72 -9.79 35.94 56.69
C GLN A 72 -8.92 37.21 56.64
N CYS A 73 -9.34 38.25 55.92
CA CYS A 73 -8.66 39.55 55.86
C CYS A 73 -9.20 40.57 56.88
N GLY A 74 -10.06 40.16 57.82
CA GLY A 74 -10.58 41.03 58.87
C GLY A 74 -11.65 42.01 58.39
N THR A 75 -11.85 43.09 59.17
CA THR A 75 -12.96 44.06 58.97
C THR A 75 -12.54 45.38 58.32
N SER A 76 -11.26 45.55 58.00
CA SER A 76 -10.72 46.77 57.38
C SER A 76 -11.01 48.04 58.22
N ASP A 77 -11.02 47.94 59.55
CA ASP A 77 -11.21 49.07 60.49
C ASP A 77 -9.90 49.59 61.09
N ASN A 78 -8.76 49.15 60.54
CA ASN A 78 -7.40 49.45 60.99
C ASN A 78 -7.10 49.00 62.44
N ASN A 79 -7.82 47.97 62.93
CA ASN A 79 -7.61 47.40 64.26
C ASN A 79 -7.14 45.94 64.22
N MET A 80 -5.83 45.73 64.35
CA MET A 80 -5.23 44.38 64.34
C MET A 80 -5.73 43.46 65.47
N GLU A 81 -6.28 43.99 66.57
CA GLU A 81 -6.73 43.16 67.71
C GLU A 81 -8.00 42.35 67.41
N ASN A 82 -8.78 42.76 66.42
CA ASN A 82 -10.07 42.13 66.09
C ASN A 82 -10.09 41.45 64.71
N ASP A 83 -8.99 41.48 63.94
CA ASP A 83 -8.96 40.97 62.57
C ASP A 83 -9.21 39.45 62.49
N CYS A 84 -8.88 38.72 63.56
CA CYS A 84 -9.12 37.28 63.64
C CYS A 84 -10.53 36.93 64.16
N ARG A 85 -11.52 37.47 63.45
CA ARG A 85 -12.95 37.35 63.72
C ARG A 85 -13.61 36.27 62.87
N SER A 86 -14.32 35.35 63.50
CA SER A 86 -15.07 34.28 62.82
C SER A 86 -16.42 34.77 62.26
N PRO A 87 -17.13 33.98 61.42
CA PRO A 87 -18.42 34.38 60.84
C PRO A 87 -19.51 34.70 61.87
N ASN A 88 -19.40 34.16 63.09
CA ASN A 88 -20.34 34.45 64.18
C ASN A 88 -19.99 35.75 64.96
N GLY A 89 -18.84 36.34 64.64
CA GLY A 89 -18.33 37.57 65.22
C GLY A 89 -17.42 37.43 66.44
N GLN A 90 -17.06 36.21 66.84
CA GLN A 90 -16.12 35.95 67.93
C GLN A 90 -14.67 36.13 67.46
N ILE A 91 -13.82 36.63 68.35
CA ILE A 91 -12.38 36.76 68.13
C ILE A 91 -11.70 35.53 68.71
N ALA A 92 -10.87 34.87 67.91
CA ALA A 92 -10.10 33.69 68.27
C ALA A 92 -8.69 33.78 67.65
N PRO A 93 -7.71 32.96 68.09
CA PRO A 93 -6.44 32.86 67.39
C PRO A 93 -6.65 32.59 65.90
N CYS A 94 -5.94 33.32 65.05
CA CYS A 94 -6.14 33.27 63.60
C CYS A 94 -6.10 31.85 62.98
N PRO A 95 -5.24 30.92 63.43
CA PRO A 95 -5.27 29.54 62.93
C PRO A 95 -6.59 28.79 63.21
N GLU A 96 -7.26 29.09 64.32
CA GLU A 96 -8.55 28.51 64.69
C GLU A 96 -9.67 29.15 63.86
N MET A 97 -9.70 30.48 63.83
CA MET A 97 -10.68 31.27 63.07
C MET A 97 -10.65 30.96 61.56
N ALA A 98 -9.47 30.73 60.99
CA ALA A 98 -9.30 30.47 59.55
C ALA A 98 -10.11 29.25 59.06
N GLN A 99 -10.31 28.23 59.90
CA GLN A 99 -11.09 27.04 59.55
C GLN A 99 -12.60 27.33 59.46
N GLU A 100 -13.09 28.33 60.19
CA GLU A 100 -14.52 28.69 60.20
C GLU A 100 -14.96 29.40 58.91
N TRP A 101 -14.03 29.99 58.17
CA TRP A 101 -14.28 30.64 56.88
C TRP A 101 -14.28 29.68 55.67
N GLN A 102 -14.25 28.37 55.91
CA GLN A 102 -14.26 27.39 54.84
C GLN A 102 -15.59 27.37 54.07
N ILE A 103 -15.52 27.48 52.74
CA ILE A 103 -16.69 27.36 51.86
C ILE A 103 -16.91 25.89 51.47
N PRO A 104 -18.08 25.28 51.75
CA PRO A 104 -18.36 23.91 51.33
C PRO A 104 -18.38 23.76 49.81
N ASP A 105 -17.64 22.78 49.29
CA ASP A 105 -17.63 22.42 47.87
C ASP A 105 -17.74 20.89 47.74
N ASP A 106 -18.89 20.41 47.25
CA ASP A 106 -19.15 18.98 47.05
C ASP A 106 -18.19 18.33 46.05
N LYS A 107 -17.58 19.12 45.15
CA LYS A 107 -16.57 18.63 44.19
C LYS A 107 -15.19 18.50 44.83
N LYS A 108 -14.98 19.04 46.03
CA LYS A 108 -13.71 19.01 46.77
C LYS A 108 -13.86 18.37 48.15
N PRO A 109 -14.30 17.09 48.24
CA PRO A 109 -14.53 16.43 49.51
C PRO A 109 -13.26 16.28 50.36
N TYR A 110 -12.07 16.29 49.72
CA TYR A 110 -10.77 16.25 50.37
C TYR A 110 -10.41 17.52 51.14
N CYS A 111 -11.10 18.64 50.90
CA CYS A 111 -10.92 19.87 51.68
C CYS A 111 -11.68 19.84 53.01
N LYS A 112 -12.64 18.91 53.20
CA LYS A 112 -13.42 18.84 54.44
C LYS A 112 -12.48 18.60 55.62
N PRO A 113 -12.70 19.26 56.78
CA PRO A 113 -11.82 19.12 57.92
C PRO A 113 -11.75 17.64 58.32
N GLN A 114 -10.54 17.09 58.42
CA GLN A 114 -10.41 15.76 59.01
C GLN A 114 -10.87 15.83 60.48
N PRO A 115 -11.53 14.78 61.01
CA PRO A 115 -12.07 14.78 62.37
C PRO A 115 -11.00 14.84 63.47
N THR A 116 -9.73 14.69 63.13
CA THR A 116 -8.60 15.04 64.00
C THR A 116 -8.48 16.55 64.04
N GLY A 117 -8.60 17.16 65.22
CA GLY A 117 -8.49 18.61 65.44
C GLY A 117 -7.25 19.25 64.79
N PRO A 118 -7.13 20.59 64.86
CA PRO A 118 -6.10 21.34 64.12
C PRO A 118 -4.74 20.66 64.28
N PRO A 119 -3.96 20.48 63.19
CA PRO A 119 -2.58 20.04 63.30
C PRO A 119 -1.91 20.90 64.37
N PRO A 120 -1.21 20.31 65.35
CA PRO A 120 -0.53 21.11 66.36
C PRO A 120 0.36 22.12 65.62
N THR A 121 0.26 23.39 65.98
CA THR A 121 1.21 24.41 65.52
C THR A 121 2.59 23.82 65.76
N PRO A 122 3.41 23.62 64.72
CA PRO A 122 4.71 23.01 64.91
C PRO A 122 5.45 23.87 65.94
N GLU A 123 5.81 23.26 67.08
CA GLU A 123 6.72 23.92 68.02
C GLU A 123 7.97 24.30 67.23
N PRO A 124 8.53 25.51 67.42
CA PRO A 124 9.74 25.96 66.74
C PRO A 124 10.92 25.10 67.19
N THR A 125 11.03 23.93 66.58
CA THR A 125 11.98 22.88 66.90
C THR A 125 13.21 22.97 66.01
N THR A 126 13.16 23.81 64.98
CA THR A 126 14.27 24.05 64.07
C THR A 126 14.94 25.38 64.41
N ILE A 127 16.17 25.31 64.94
CA ILE A 127 17.05 26.48 65.03
C ILE A 127 17.21 27.00 63.60
N CYS A 128 16.67 28.18 63.32
CA CYS A 128 16.84 28.81 62.03
C CYS A 128 18.28 29.26 61.88
N LEU A 129 19.00 28.64 60.94
CA LEU A 129 20.40 28.99 60.71
C LEU A 129 20.45 30.36 59.98
N PRO A 130 21.38 31.26 60.36
CA PRO A 130 21.52 32.56 59.70
C PRO A 130 21.65 32.47 58.17
N GLU A 131 22.34 31.45 57.67
CA GLU A 131 22.49 31.19 56.22
C GLU A 131 21.16 30.88 55.52
N GLN A 132 20.16 30.35 56.23
CA GLN A 132 18.84 30.09 55.66
C GLN A 132 18.10 31.41 55.45
N ALA A 133 18.11 32.28 56.47
CA ALA A 133 17.40 33.57 56.47
C ALA A 133 18.10 34.68 55.66
N ALA A 134 19.29 34.44 55.11
CA ALA A 134 20.09 35.45 54.40
C ALA A 134 19.35 36.12 53.23
N VAL A 135 18.43 35.41 52.56
CA VAL A 135 17.59 35.98 51.50
C VAL A 135 16.67 37.11 52.01
N CYS A 136 16.21 37.01 53.26
CA CYS A 136 15.32 38.00 53.87
C CYS A 136 16.02 39.31 54.20
N ASP A 137 17.34 39.27 54.44
CA ASP A 137 18.11 40.48 54.76
C ASP A 137 18.21 41.44 53.55
N ILE A 138 17.87 40.99 52.34
CA ILE A 138 17.71 41.86 51.17
C ILE A 138 16.64 42.92 51.41
N LEU A 139 15.56 42.62 52.17
CA LEU A 139 14.47 43.56 52.49
C LEU A 139 14.96 44.83 53.20
N ILE A 140 16.05 44.73 53.96
CA ILE A 140 16.66 45.86 54.70
C ILE A 140 17.98 46.33 54.07
N SER A 141 18.34 45.80 52.91
CA SER A 141 19.53 46.23 52.17
C SER A 141 19.26 47.51 51.38
N SER A 142 20.32 48.10 50.82
CA SER A 142 20.24 49.28 49.94
C SER A 142 19.38 49.05 48.69
N VAL A 143 19.13 47.80 48.29
CA VAL A 143 18.25 47.46 47.16
C VAL A 143 16.83 48.00 47.38
N PHE A 144 16.34 47.94 48.62
CA PHE A 144 14.99 48.35 48.98
C PHE A 144 14.90 49.70 49.69
N GLU A 145 16.03 50.38 49.89
CA GLU A 145 16.10 51.70 50.54
C GLU A 145 15.10 52.72 49.97
N PRO A 146 14.89 52.85 48.64
CA PRO A 146 13.88 53.77 48.09
C PRO A 146 12.43 53.47 48.55
N CYS A 147 12.13 52.21 48.88
CA CYS A 147 10.80 51.82 49.35
C CYS A 147 10.62 51.99 50.86
N HIS A 148 11.72 52.01 51.63
CA HIS A 148 11.66 52.20 53.09
C HIS A 148 11.05 53.55 53.48
N GLU A 149 11.14 54.55 52.59
CA GLU A 149 10.52 55.87 52.77
C GLU A 149 8.98 55.84 52.74
N VAL A 150 8.41 54.87 52.03
CA VAL A 150 6.95 54.77 51.83
C VAL A 150 6.32 53.59 52.58
N ILE A 151 7.06 52.49 52.77
CA ILE A 151 6.58 51.29 53.47
C ILE A 151 7.68 50.74 54.40
N PRO A 152 7.45 50.64 55.72
CA PRO A 152 8.39 50.01 56.64
C PRO A 152 8.63 48.52 56.33
N PRO A 153 9.88 48.03 56.29
CA PRO A 153 10.18 46.64 55.91
C PRO A 153 9.96 45.60 57.02
N GLN A 154 9.76 46.02 58.28
CA GLN A 154 9.87 45.14 59.46
C GLN A 154 8.89 43.96 59.43
N ALA A 155 7.61 44.19 59.14
CA ALA A 155 6.60 43.13 59.09
C ALA A 155 6.92 42.08 58.00
N PHE A 156 7.41 42.54 56.84
CA PHE A 156 7.83 41.65 55.74
C PHE A 156 9.09 40.87 56.10
N LEU A 157 10.03 41.49 56.82
CA LEU A 157 11.25 40.83 57.28
C LEU A 157 10.96 39.72 58.29
N GLU A 158 10.08 39.99 59.26
CA GLU A 158 9.68 39.02 60.27
C GLU A 158 8.91 37.85 59.64
N ALA A 159 7.97 38.13 58.73
CA ALA A 159 7.26 37.10 57.97
C ALA A 159 8.22 36.26 57.11
N CYS A 160 9.14 36.91 56.38
CA CYS A 160 10.13 36.20 55.57
C CYS A 160 10.99 35.25 56.40
N LYS A 161 11.50 35.73 57.54
CA LYS A 161 12.30 34.91 58.45
C LYS A 161 11.46 33.74 58.95
N TYR A 162 10.25 34.00 59.43
CA TYR A 162 9.35 32.94 59.88
C TYR A 162 9.13 31.86 58.80
N ASP A 163 8.77 32.26 57.58
CA ASP A 163 8.49 31.33 56.48
C ASP A 163 9.72 30.51 56.09
N VAL A 164 10.88 31.15 55.94
CA VAL A 164 12.14 30.48 55.57
C VAL A 164 12.60 29.48 56.65
N CYS A 165 12.37 29.80 57.91
CA CYS A 165 12.76 28.95 59.03
C CYS A 165 11.80 27.76 59.23
N ASN A 166 10.52 27.89 58.88
CA ASN A 166 9.48 26.90 59.18
C ASN A 166 8.98 26.13 57.95
N MET A 167 9.26 26.60 56.74
CA MET A 167 8.91 25.91 55.50
C MET A 167 10.12 25.23 54.87
N GLN A 168 9.91 24.04 54.30
CA GLN A 168 10.99 23.22 53.72
C GLN A 168 11.58 23.80 52.41
N THR A 169 11.00 24.87 51.87
CA THR A 169 11.34 25.39 50.54
C THR A 169 12.17 26.66 50.63
N LYS A 170 13.46 26.59 50.29
CA LYS A 170 14.37 27.75 50.31
C LYS A 170 13.91 28.95 49.45
N SER A 171 13.10 28.71 48.42
CA SER A 171 12.55 29.78 47.58
C SER A 171 11.39 30.55 48.22
N ILE A 172 10.91 30.16 49.41
CA ILE A 172 9.77 30.85 50.03
C ILE A 172 10.10 32.31 50.39
N GLY A 173 11.35 32.61 50.75
CA GLY A 173 11.79 33.99 51.00
C GLY A 173 11.69 34.87 49.75
N CYS A 174 11.72 34.30 48.55
CA CYS A 174 11.49 35.04 47.31
C CYS A 174 10.05 35.58 47.25
N SER A 175 9.08 34.88 47.81
CA SER A 175 7.68 35.32 47.85
C SER A 175 7.52 36.55 48.75
N SER A 176 8.21 36.59 49.89
CA SER A 176 8.20 37.76 50.77
C SER A 176 8.88 38.97 50.13
N LEU A 177 10.00 38.76 49.42
CA LEU A 177 10.65 39.81 48.62
C LEU A 177 9.73 40.33 47.51
N GLU A 178 9.04 39.43 46.81
CA GLU A 178 8.10 39.77 45.75
C GLU A 178 6.88 40.53 46.29
N ALA A 179 6.33 40.12 47.44
CA ALA A 179 5.23 40.81 48.11
C ALA A 179 5.64 42.24 48.51
N TYR A 180 6.83 42.41 49.07
CA TYR A 180 7.34 43.73 49.42
C TYR A 180 7.58 44.60 48.18
N ALA A 181 8.26 44.07 47.14
CA ALA A 181 8.47 44.77 45.88
C ALA A 181 7.15 45.19 45.19
N THR A 182 6.11 44.36 45.32
CA THR A 182 4.76 44.67 44.82
C THR A 182 4.16 45.85 45.58
N MET A 183 4.27 45.87 46.92
CA MET A 183 3.80 46.99 47.74
C MET A 183 4.55 48.28 47.44
N CYS A 184 5.86 48.20 47.20
CA CYS A 184 6.66 49.33 46.73
C CYS A 184 6.14 49.88 45.40
N THR A 185 5.87 48.97 44.44
CA THR A 185 5.39 49.33 43.11
C THR A 185 4.02 50.00 43.16
N ASN A 186 3.13 49.55 44.06
CA ASN A 186 1.84 50.19 44.30
C ASN A 186 1.96 51.64 44.84
N HIS A 187 3.11 51.98 45.43
CA HIS A 187 3.44 53.34 45.87
C HIS A 187 4.32 54.09 44.85
N GLY A 188 4.42 53.59 43.61
CA GLY A 188 5.21 54.19 42.53
C GLY A 188 6.72 53.93 42.63
N VAL A 189 7.17 53.06 43.53
CA VAL A 189 8.59 52.73 43.73
C VAL A 189 8.87 51.34 43.15
N CYS A 190 9.41 51.29 41.93
CA CYS A 190 9.75 50.03 41.27
C CYS A 190 11.21 49.64 41.49
N ILE A 191 11.46 48.38 41.89
CA ILE A 191 12.77 47.90 42.35
C ILE A 191 13.16 46.61 41.62
N ASP A 192 14.32 46.59 40.97
CA ASP A 192 14.89 45.38 40.36
C ASP A 192 15.67 44.54 41.39
N TRP A 193 14.93 43.79 42.20
CA TRP A 193 15.47 43.08 43.36
C TRP A 193 16.02 41.69 43.06
N ARG A 194 15.56 41.02 41.98
CA ARG A 194 15.94 39.63 41.67
C ARG A 194 17.45 39.41 41.46
N PRO A 195 18.19 40.31 40.80
CA PRO A 195 19.65 40.16 40.65
C PRO A 195 20.40 40.07 41.99
N SER A 196 19.89 40.71 43.05
CA SER A 196 20.51 40.70 44.38
C SER A 196 20.36 39.36 45.13
N THR A 197 19.65 38.39 44.55
CA THR A 197 19.41 37.07 45.15
C THR A 197 20.41 36.01 44.69
N ASN A 198 21.43 36.38 43.90
CA ASN A 198 22.41 35.46 43.33
C ASN A 198 21.77 34.27 42.57
N GLY A 199 20.67 34.52 41.87
CA GLY A 199 19.93 33.53 41.09
C GLY A 199 18.94 32.67 41.90
N LEU A 200 18.87 32.81 43.22
CA LEU A 200 17.90 32.06 44.05
C LEU A 200 16.45 32.36 43.64
N CYS A 201 16.17 33.62 43.32
CA CYS A 201 14.85 34.09 42.91
C CYS A 201 14.84 34.48 41.42
N GLU A 202 15.64 33.85 40.57
CA GLU A 202 15.62 34.11 39.14
C GLU A 202 14.26 33.73 38.53
N TYR A 203 13.66 34.64 37.76
CA TYR A 203 12.43 34.36 37.01
C TYR A 203 12.76 34.06 35.56
N LYS A 204 12.26 32.92 35.04
CA LYS A 204 12.51 32.50 33.67
C LYS A 204 11.33 32.82 32.78
N CYS A 205 11.50 33.81 31.92
CA CYS A 205 10.53 34.16 30.90
C CYS A 205 10.50 33.12 29.76
N PRO A 206 9.40 33.09 28.97
CA PRO A 206 9.36 32.37 27.70
C PRO A 206 10.53 32.75 26.79
N SER A 207 10.96 31.83 25.92
CA SER A 207 12.23 31.94 25.17
C SER A 207 12.42 33.20 24.33
N THR A 208 11.35 33.88 23.91
CA THR A 208 11.44 35.12 23.11
C THR A 208 11.29 36.40 23.93
N LYS A 209 11.00 36.27 25.24
CA LYS A 209 10.77 37.38 26.16
C LYS A 209 11.89 37.48 27.18
N ILE A 210 12.06 38.67 27.73
CA ILE A 210 13.02 38.98 28.79
C ILE A 210 12.29 39.50 30.02
N TYR A 211 12.87 39.24 31.19
CA TYR A 211 12.35 39.72 32.44
C TYR A 211 12.65 41.21 32.62
N TYR A 212 11.66 41.98 33.05
CA TYR A 212 11.86 43.30 33.63
C TYR A 212 11.09 43.42 34.95
N ALA A 213 11.75 43.98 35.97
CA ALA A 213 11.09 44.32 37.23
C ALA A 213 10.08 45.47 37.05
N CYS A 214 10.31 46.33 36.05
CA CYS A 214 9.53 47.54 35.79
C CYS A 214 9.18 47.60 34.31
N GLY A 215 8.06 46.98 33.92
CA GLY A 215 7.54 47.08 32.55
C GLY A 215 6.07 47.51 32.51
N PRO A 216 5.57 47.86 31.31
CA PRO A 216 4.20 48.35 31.16
C PRO A 216 3.16 47.26 31.42
N ALA A 217 2.06 47.56 32.13
CA ALA A 217 0.97 46.59 32.33
C ALA A 217 0.37 46.03 31.03
N ILE A 218 0.45 46.78 29.92
CA ILE A 218 -0.04 46.38 28.60
C ILE A 218 1.06 46.60 27.57
N GLN A 219 1.50 45.52 26.93
CA GLN A 219 2.47 45.59 25.83
C GLN A 219 1.76 45.81 24.48
N PRO A 220 2.35 46.61 23.58
CA PRO A 220 1.88 46.70 22.20
C PRO A 220 2.06 45.36 21.47
N THR A 221 1.15 45.09 20.54
CA THR A 221 1.19 43.93 19.66
C THR A 221 1.24 44.35 18.19
N CYS A 222 1.33 43.38 17.28
CA CYS A 222 1.16 43.65 15.84
C CYS A 222 -0.27 44.00 15.41
N ASN A 223 -1.26 43.88 16.31
CA ASN A 223 -2.62 44.28 16.02
C ASN A 223 -2.83 45.76 16.38
N SER A 224 -2.93 46.63 15.37
CA SER A 224 -3.13 48.07 15.56
C SER A 224 -4.40 48.39 16.35
N ARG A 225 -5.52 47.73 16.04
CA ARG A 225 -6.79 47.92 16.76
C ARG A 225 -6.67 47.55 18.24
N TYR A 226 -5.93 46.49 18.57
CA TYR A 226 -5.64 46.16 19.97
C TYR A 226 -4.85 47.28 20.64
N ASN A 227 -3.81 47.80 19.97
CA ASN A 227 -3.01 48.88 20.49
C ASN A 227 -3.85 50.14 20.71
N ASP A 228 -4.70 50.52 19.77
CA ASP A 228 -5.56 51.70 19.88
C ASP A 228 -6.54 51.62 21.07
N ILE A 229 -7.02 50.42 21.39
CA ILE A 229 -7.96 50.21 22.50
C ILE A 229 -7.22 50.18 23.84
N TYR A 230 -6.13 49.43 23.93
CA TYR A 230 -5.53 49.05 25.22
C TYR A 230 -4.18 49.73 25.50
N VAL A 231 -3.42 50.12 24.49
CA VAL A 231 -2.13 50.81 24.61
C VAL A 231 -2.38 52.31 24.57
N GLN A 232 -2.79 52.88 25.69
CA GLN A 232 -2.96 54.33 25.82
C GLN A 232 -1.61 55.00 26.13
N PRO A 233 -1.17 56.01 25.36
CA PRO A 233 0.09 56.72 25.63
C PRO A 233 0.00 57.52 26.93
N CYS A 234 1.02 57.42 27.80
CA CYS A 234 1.13 58.22 29.04
C CYS A 234 1.42 59.72 28.79
N GLN A 235 1.51 60.18 27.54
CA GLN A 235 1.84 61.56 27.20
C GLN A 235 0.57 62.41 27.04
N GLY A 236 0.25 63.23 28.06
CA GLY A 236 -0.74 64.29 27.96
C GLY A 236 -1.95 64.20 28.91
N VAL A 237 -2.03 63.19 29.78
CA VAL A 237 -3.09 63.09 30.78
C VAL A 237 -2.74 63.96 32.00
N HIS A 238 -3.41 65.11 32.14
CA HIS A 238 -3.46 65.83 33.41
C HIS A 238 -4.07 64.91 34.48
N ARG A 239 -3.50 64.94 35.71
CA ARG A 239 -3.89 64.18 36.93
C ARG A 239 -5.38 64.32 37.39
N SER A 240 -6.31 64.72 36.52
CA SER A 240 -7.70 65.06 36.82
C SER A 240 -8.75 64.16 36.15
N GLN A 241 -8.36 63.02 35.59
CA GLN A 241 -9.30 61.99 35.14
C GLN A 241 -8.87 60.64 35.70
N ASN A 242 -9.84 59.82 36.14
CA ASN A 242 -9.67 58.48 36.73
C ASN A 242 -9.08 57.45 35.74
N VAL A 243 -7.89 57.73 35.22
CA VAL A 243 -7.10 56.84 34.36
C VAL A 243 -5.67 56.90 34.88
N THR A 244 -5.28 55.87 35.65
CA THR A 244 -3.93 55.68 36.18
C THR A 244 -3.02 55.15 35.07
N CYS A 245 -2.18 56.02 34.52
CA CYS A 245 -1.09 55.65 33.59
C CYS A 245 0.16 55.09 34.30
N ASP A 246 0.02 54.63 35.55
CA ASP A 246 1.12 54.32 36.47
C ASP A 246 1.26 52.83 36.82
N GLU A 247 0.53 51.94 36.15
CA GLU A 247 0.67 50.50 36.40
C GLU A 247 1.91 49.95 35.67
N VAL A 248 3.08 50.30 36.20
CA VAL A 248 4.31 49.54 35.96
C VAL A 248 4.27 48.29 36.83
N GLY A 249 4.78 47.19 36.31
CA GLY A 249 4.80 45.95 37.04
C GLY A 249 5.88 45.03 36.54
N GLU A 250 6.24 44.11 37.42
CA GLU A 250 7.12 43.02 37.11
C GLU A 250 6.50 42.10 36.06
N GLY A 251 7.28 41.65 35.09
CA GLY A 251 6.75 40.88 33.96
C GLY A 251 7.77 40.32 32.99
N CYS A 252 7.25 39.65 31.97
CA CYS A 252 8.00 39.18 30.81
C CYS A 252 7.62 39.99 29.57
N PHE A 253 8.62 40.64 28.97
CA PHE A 253 8.42 41.61 27.91
C PHE A 253 9.24 41.28 26.67
N CYS A 254 8.81 41.76 25.51
CA CYS A 254 9.64 41.69 24.33
C CYS A 254 10.92 42.53 24.51
N PRO A 255 12.07 42.02 24.05
CA PRO A 255 13.32 42.76 24.11
C PRO A 255 13.26 44.02 23.24
N GLU A 256 14.12 44.99 23.54
CA GLU A 256 14.21 46.25 22.82
C GLU A 256 14.30 46.02 21.28
N GLY A 257 13.55 46.80 20.52
CA GLY A 257 13.43 46.65 19.06
C GLY A 257 12.50 45.53 18.58
N ASN A 258 11.82 44.81 19.49
CA ASN A 258 10.80 43.81 19.15
C ASN A 258 9.43 44.17 19.74
N VAL A 259 8.38 43.64 19.11
CA VAL A 259 6.98 43.82 19.51
C VAL A 259 6.33 42.45 19.67
N LEU A 260 5.33 42.36 20.57
CA LEU A 260 4.60 41.12 20.78
C LEU A 260 3.77 40.79 19.54
N PHE A 261 3.79 39.57 19.06
CA PHE A 261 3.06 39.20 17.86
C PHE A 261 1.53 39.30 18.07
N ASN A 262 1.03 38.68 19.15
CA ASN A 262 -0.38 38.77 19.57
C ASN A 262 -0.51 38.46 21.08
N THR A 263 -1.70 38.65 21.66
CA THR A 263 -1.92 38.54 23.12
C THR A 263 -1.93 37.12 23.67
N TYR A 264 -2.08 36.10 22.82
CA TYR A 264 -2.16 34.70 23.22
C TYR A 264 -0.87 33.92 22.92
N SER A 265 0.12 34.56 22.30
CA SER A 265 1.43 33.97 22.00
C SER A 265 2.52 34.64 22.82
N ASP A 266 3.56 33.88 23.13
CA ASP A 266 4.79 34.38 23.73
C ASP A 266 5.86 34.65 22.68
N THR A 267 5.45 35.15 21.51
CA THR A 267 6.35 35.36 20.36
C THR A 267 6.58 36.84 20.12
N CYS A 268 7.83 37.27 20.26
CA CYS A 268 8.28 38.61 19.91
C CYS A 268 8.83 38.63 18.47
N VAL A 269 8.47 39.65 17.71
CA VAL A 269 8.90 39.86 16.33
C VAL A 269 9.54 41.23 16.17
N SER A 270 10.58 41.32 15.34
CA SER A 270 11.28 42.60 15.06
C SER A 270 10.51 43.50 14.10
N SER A 271 9.60 42.94 13.32
CA SER A 271 8.70 43.65 12.42
C SER A 271 7.40 42.87 12.30
N CYS A 272 6.28 43.60 12.26
CA CYS A 272 4.98 42.98 12.12
C CYS A 272 4.76 42.48 10.70
N GLY A 273 4.38 41.21 10.61
CA GLY A 273 4.10 40.52 9.37
C GLY A 273 2.73 39.84 9.42
N CYS A 274 2.56 38.80 8.62
CA CYS A 274 1.29 38.09 8.53
C CYS A 274 1.20 36.95 9.55
N THR A 275 -0.02 36.46 9.79
CA THR A 275 -0.23 35.20 10.50
C THR A 275 -0.24 34.05 9.50
N GLY A 276 0.66 33.09 9.68
CA GLY A 276 0.71 31.87 8.89
C GLY A 276 -0.44 30.90 9.19
N PRO A 277 -0.59 29.84 8.40
CA PRO A 277 -1.67 28.86 8.55
C PRO A 277 -1.59 28.06 9.86
N ASP A 278 -0.40 27.98 10.45
CA ASP A 278 -0.11 27.37 11.75
C ASP A 278 -0.34 28.34 12.94
N GLY A 279 -0.79 29.56 12.67
CA GLY A 279 -0.96 30.61 13.66
C GLY A 279 0.34 31.32 14.07
N ASN A 280 1.49 30.97 13.48
CA ASN A 280 2.78 31.59 13.78
C ASN A 280 3.06 32.81 12.87
N PRO A 281 3.91 33.76 13.30
CA PRO A 281 4.24 34.93 12.49
C PRO A 281 5.05 34.58 11.25
N LYS A 282 4.71 35.23 10.13
CA LYS A 282 5.45 35.24 8.86
C LYS A 282 5.96 36.64 8.58
N LYS A 283 7.20 36.78 8.12
CA LYS A 283 7.79 38.09 7.81
C LYS A 283 7.18 38.66 6.52
N PRO A 284 7.13 39.98 6.37
CA PRO A 284 6.82 40.61 5.08
C PRO A 284 7.73 40.07 3.97
N GLY A 285 7.16 39.60 2.87
CA GLY A 285 7.85 38.95 1.76
C GLY A 285 7.96 37.42 1.85
N ASP A 286 7.66 36.80 2.99
CA ASP A 286 7.68 35.34 3.12
C ASP A 286 6.61 34.71 2.21
N SER A 287 6.95 33.58 1.58
CA SER A 287 6.03 32.78 0.76
C SER A 287 5.96 31.35 1.27
N TRP A 288 4.79 30.73 1.20
CA TRP A 288 4.53 29.37 1.64
C TRP A 288 3.41 28.71 0.84
N LEU A 289 3.39 27.38 0.83
CA LEU A 289 2.31 26.58 0.26
C LEU A 289 1.32 26.18 1.38
N SER A 290 0.03 26.42 1.19
CA SER A 290 -1.03 25.98 2.10
C SER A 290 -2.24 25.51 1.31
N ASP A 291 -2.69 24.28 1.51
CA ASP A 291 -3.90 23.74 0.86
C ASP A 291 -3.95 23.95 -0.66
N CYS A 292 -2.82 23.75 -1.34
CA CYS A 292 -2.65 23.98 -2.78
C CYS A 292 -2.87 25.42 -3.26
N LEU A 293 -2.66 26.36 -2.33
CA LEU A 293 -2.51 27.76 -2.60
C LEU A 293 -1.07 28.17 -2.34
N GLU A 294 -0.45 28.80 -3.33
CA GLU A 294 0.79 29.55 -3.13
C GLU A 294 0.43 30.88 -2.49
N CYS A 295 0.82 31.04 -1.23
CA CYS A 295 0.53 32.20 -0.42
C CYS A 295 1.80 33.00 -0.16
N ASN A 296 1.68 34.32 -0.08
CA ASN A 296 2.73 35.17 0.42
C ASN A 296 2.20 36.20 1.42
N CYS A 297 3.11 36.69 2.26
CA CYS A 297 2.87 37.86 3.08
C CYS A 297 3.31 39.08 2.29
N SER A 298 2.34 39.87 1.81
CA SER A 298 2.63 41.10 1.06
C SER A 298 3.57 42.02 1.84
N ALA A 299 4.67 42.42 1.22
CA ALA A 299 5.66 43.30 1.85
C ALA A 299 5.09 44.69 2.18
N ASP A 300 4.15 45.17 1.36
CA ASP A 300 3.61 46.53 1.47
C ASP A 300 2.36 46.59 2.36
N THR A 301 1.49 45.59 2.29
CA THR A 301 0.18 45.60 2.96
C THR A 301 0.11 44.70 4.18
N VAL A 302 1.11 43.84 4.41
CA VAL A 302 1.13 42.87 5.51
C VAL A 302 -0.13 41.99 5.53
N SER A 303 -0.65 41.70 4.33
CA SER A 303 -1.80 40.82 4.12
C SER A 303 -1.36 39.52 3.49
N VAL A 304 -2.01 38.42 3.88
CA VAL A 304 -1.84 37.13 3.21
C VAL A 304 -2.55 37.20 1.85
N LEU A 305 -1.80 37.01 0.77
CA LEU A 305 -2.35 36.84 -0.57
C LEU A 305 -2.08 35.41 -1.01
N CYS A 306 -3.09 34.73 -1.51
CA CYS A 306 -3.00 33.33 -1.92
C CYS A 306 -3.54 33.16 -3.33
N SER A 307 -2.83 32.40 -4.16
CA SER A 307 -3.27 32.02 -5.50
C SER A 307 -3.22 30.50 -5.66
N PRO A 308 -4.15 29.88 -6.41
CA PRO A 308 -4.07 28.46 -6.72
C PRO A 308 -2.76 28.10 -7.40
N VAL A 309 -2.16 26.98 -7.02
CA VAL A 309 -0.96 26.47 -7.70
C VAL A 309 -1.26 26.25 -9.18
N GLU A 310 -0.48 26.87 -10.05
CA GLU A 310 -0.59 26.67 -11.50
C GLU A 310 0.01 25.31 -11.88
N CYS A 311 -0.84 24.42 -12.36
CA CYS A 311 -0.43 23.12 -12.87
C CYS A 311 -0.03 23.23 -14.34
N GLN A 312 1.13 22.64 -14.67
CA GLN A 312 1.56 22.53 -16.06
C GLN A 312 0.53 21.70 -16.84
N ILE A 313 0.07 22.23 -17.97
CA ILE A 313 -0.81 21.50 -18.88
C ILE A 313 0.02 20.40 -19.51
N GLN A 314 -0.34 19.14 -19.25
CA GLN A 314 0.31 18.00 -19.90
C GLN A 314 -0.16 17.90 -21.34
N GLU A 315 0.79 17.74 -22.26
CA GLU A 315 0.49 17.32 -23.63
C GLU A 315 -0.16 15.93 -23.60
N ASN A 316 -1.06 15.67 -24.55
CA ASN A 316 -1.89 14.46 -24.59
C ASN A 316 -1.06 13.18 -24.39
N VAL A 317 -1.20 12.54 -23.23
CA VAL A 317 -0.45 11.34 -22.87
C VAL A 317 -1.10 10.12 -23.53
N SER A 318 -0.43 9.55 -24.53
CA SER A 318 -0.86 8.31 -25.19
C SER A 318 -0.10 7.11 -24.61
N CYS A 319 -0.84 6.13 -24.10
CA CYS A 319 -0.26 4.89 -23.55
C CYS A 319 0.00 3.83 -24.62
N ASN A 320 0.96 2.94 -24.35
CA ASN A 320 1.26 1.81 -25.22
C ASN A 320 0.25 0.67 -25.02
N ILE A 321 0.32 -0.36 -25.87
CA ILE A 321 -0.57 -1.53 -25.79
C ILE A 321 -0.39 -2.25 -24.44
N GLY A 322 -1.52 -2.51 -23.77
CA GLY A 322 -1.57 -3.11 -22.44
C GLY A 322 -1.37 -2.11 -21.29
N GLU A 323 -1.16 -0.84 -21.58
CA GLU A 323 -1.11 0.20 -20.56
C GLU A 323 -2.43 0.98 -20.54
N VAL A 324 -2.83 1.41 -19.36
CA VAL A 324 -4.00 2.27 -19.14
C VAL A 324 -3.57 3.61 -18.58
N LEU A 325 -4.25 4.66 -19.02
CA LEU A 325 -4.05 6.00 -18.50
C LEU A 325 -4.67 6.09 -17.12
N VAL A 326 -3.85 6.40 -16.12
CA VAL A 326 -4.29 6.65 -14.75
C VAL A 326 -3.89 8.05 -14.34
N THR A 327 -4.75 8.68 -13.55
CA THR A 327 -4.46 9.98 -12.96
C THR A 327 -3.80 9.78 -11.60
N GLU A 328 -2.61 10.33 -11.43
CA GLU A 328 -1.92 10.40 -10.14
C GLU A 328 -1.79 11.85 -9.69
N THR A 329 -1.89 12.08 -8.38
CA THR A 329 -1.70 13.42 -7.82
C THR A 329 -0.24 13.61 -7.42
N VAL A 330 0.47 14.49 -8.12
CA VAL A 330 1.86 14.86 -7.80
C VAL A 330 1.85 16.26 -7.20
N GLY A 331 2.07 16.34 -5.88
CA GLY A 331 1.92 17.58 -5.13
C GLY A 331 0.46 18.05 -5.14
N CYS A 332 0.19 19.18 -5.81
CA CYS A 332 -1.15 19.75 -5.95
C CYS A 332 -1.79 19.52 -7.32
N CYS A 333 -1.06 18.87 -8.24
CA CYS A 333 -1.46 18.74 -9.62
C CYS A 333 -1.82 17.31 -9.96
N GLN A 334 -2.90 17.15 -10.73
CA GLN A 334 -3.20 15.89 -11.37
C GLN A 334 -2.28 15.71 -12.57
N SER A 335 -1.63 14.56 -12.63
CA SER A 335 -0.73 14.14 -13.69
C SER A 335 -1.25 12.82 -14.25
N GLU A 336 -1.30 12.70 -15.56
CA GLU A 336 -1.64 11.45 -16.22
C GLU A 336 -0.37 10.61 -16.43
N LYS A 337 -0.49 9.31 -16.18
CA LYS A 337 0.60 8.34 -16.34
C LYS A 337 0.06 7.02 -16.86
N CYS A 338 0.87 6.36 -17.67
CA CYS A 338 0.56 5.02 -18.17
C CYS A 338 1.02 3.96 -17.16
N VAL A 339 0.10 3.07 -16.78
CA VAL A 339 0.37 1.93 -15.90
C VAL A 339 -0.04 0.64 -16.60
N CYS A 340 0.75 -0.41 -16.41
CA CYS A 340 0.49 -1.71 -17.02
C CYS A 340 -0.81 -2.33 -16.50
N ASP A 341 -1.71 -2.65 -17.41
CA ASP A 341 -2.87 -3.51 -17.21
C ASP A 341 -2.81 -4.68 -18.20
N VAL A 342 -2.27 -5.80 -17.73
CA VAL A 342 -2.10 -7.03 -18.52
C VAL A 342 -3.43 -7.62 -19.03
N SER A 343 -4.57 -7.20 -18.48
CA SER A 343 -5.89 -7.61 -18.99
C SER A 343 -6.25 -6.96 -20.33
N GLN A 344 -5.63 -5.82 -20.65
CA GLN A 344 -5.81 -5.13 -21.93
C GLN A 344 -4.86 -5.65 -23.02
N CYS A 345 -4.08 -6.69 -22.73
CA CYS A 345 -3.20 -7.30 -23.72
C CYS A 345 -3.99 -8.16 -24.72
N PRO A 346 -3.59 -8.15 -26.01
CA PRO A 346 -4.21 -9.02 -27.01
C PRO A 346 -4.11 -10.49 -26.58
N GLU A 347 -5.17 -11.27 -26.77
CA GLU A 347 -5.13 -12.71 -26.54
C GLU A 347 -4.40 -13.43 -27.69
N PRO A 348 -3.69 -14.53 -27.43
CA PRO A 348 -3.00 -15.27 -28.47
C PRO A 348 -4.01 -15.98 -29.39
N GLU A 349 -3.79 -15.91 -30.69
CA GLU A 349 -4.55 -16.71 -31.64
C GLU A 349 -4.35 -18.22 -31.38
N PRO A 350 -5.37 -19.06 -31.64
CA PRO A 350 -5.27 -20.51 -31.50
C PRO A 350 -4.08 -21.07 -32.30
N CYS A 351 -3.26 -21.89 -31.65
CA CYS A 351 -2.06 -22.45 -32.27
C CYS A 351 -2.39 -23.27 -33.52
N PRO A 352 -1.81 -22.93 -34.69
CA PRO A 352 -1.90 -23.78 -35.86
C PRO A 352 -1.34 -25.19 -35.57
N ARG A 353 -1.96 -26.21 -36.15
CA ARG A 353 -1.50 -27.60 -36.03
C ARG A 353 -0.06 -27.73 -36.54
N GLY A 354 0.77 -28.48 -35.82
CA GLY A 354 2.21 -28.58 -36.09
C GLY A 354 3.05 -27.39 -35.63
N THR A 355 2.46 -26.44 -34.89
CA THR A 355 3.20 -25.36 -34.22
C THR A 355 2.98 -25.39 -32.71
N GLN A 356 3.88 -24.76 -31.96
CA GLN A 356 3.79 -24.55 -30.52
C GLN A 356 3.95 -23.06 -30.22
N LEU A 357 3.20 -22.58 -29.23
CA LEU A 357 3.29 -21.21 -28.76
C LEU A 357 4.52 -21.03 -27.90
N VAL A 358 5.35 -20.06 -28.23
CA VAL A 358 6.45 -19.56 -27.40
C VAL A 358 6.10 -18.13 -27.00
N VAL A 359 5.97 -17.90 -25.70
CA VAL A 359 5.64 -16.58 -25.14
C VAL A 359 6.93 -15.87 -24.76
N LYS A 360 7.15 -14.66 -25.26
CA LYS A 360 8.28 -13.80 -24.86
C LYS A 360 7.76 -12.47 -24.33
N MET A 361 8.39 -11.92 -23.31
CA MET A 361 8.00 -10.59 -22.82
C MET A 361 8.55 -9.50 -23.75
N SER A 362 7.69 -8.55 -24.16
CA SER A 362 8.12 -7.37 -24.92
C SER A 362 9.05 -6.50 -24.06
N LYS A 363 9.96 -5.77 -24.70
CA LYS A 363 10.78 -4.74 -24.04
C LYS A 363 10.19 -3.33 -24.17
N GLU A 364 9.22 -3.17 -25.07
CA GLU A 364 8.62 -1.87 -25.44
C GLU A 364 7.19 -1.73 -24.91
N SER A 365 6.57 -2.82 -24.48
CA SER A 365 5.21 -2.87 -23.95
C SER A 365 5.14 -3.84 -22.78
N CYS A 366 4.11 -3.72 -21.95
CA CYS A 366 3.85 -4.69 -20.88
C CYS A 366 3.17 -5.98 -21.36
N CYS A 367 2.79 -6.04 -22.64
CA CYS A 367 2.19 -7.23 -23.22
C CYS A 367 3.20 -8.31 -23.64
N PRO A 368 2.85 -9.59 -23.45
CA PRO A 368 3.60 -10.70 -24.00
C PRO A 368 3.49 -10.73 -25.53
N ILE A 369 4.57 -11.11 -26.18
CA ILE A 369 4.68 -11.39 -27.61
C ILE A 369 4.54 -12.89 -27.82
N TYR A 370 3.61 -13.27 -28.69
CA TYR A 370 3.30 -14.65 -29.05
C TYR A 370 4.04 -15.05 -30.32
N ILE A 371 4.92 -16.06 -30.22
CA ILE A 371 5.71 -16.57 -31.35
C ILE A 371 5.31 -18.02 -31.60
N TYR A 372 4.91 -18.34 -32.84
CA TYR A 372 4.49 -19.69 -33.22
C TYR A 372 5.66 -20.43 -33.88
N GLU A 373 6.29 -21.33 -33.13
CA GLU A 373 7.40 -22.14 -33.63
C GLU A 373 6.92 -23.49 -34.13
N LYS A 374 7.58 -24.04 -35.17
CA LYS A 374 7.19 -25.35 -35.72
C LYS A 374 7.59 -26.48 -34.76
N LYS A 375 6.65 -27.38 -34.45
CA LYS A 375 6.91 -28.62 -33.72
C LYS A 375 7.74 -29.58 -34.58
N PRO A 376 8.52 -30.49 -33.98
CA PRO A 376 9.25 -31.54 -34.68
C PRO A 376 8.33 -32.72 -35.07
N VAL A 377 7.25 -32.45 -35.82
CA VAL A 377 6.26 -33.44 -36.25
C VAL A 377 5.88 -33.22 -37.71
N CYS A 378 5.36 -34.25 -38.38
CA CYS A 378 4.78 -34.11 -39.71
C CYS A 378 3.30 -33.79 -39.60
N VAL A 379 2.83 -32.81 -40.37
CA VAL A 379 1.39 -32.54 -40.50
C VAL A 379 0.92 -33.04 -41.87
N TYR A 380 -0.05 -33.95 -41.87
CA TYR A 380 -0.70 -34.43 -43.09
C TYR A 380 -2.20 -34.53 -42.86
N ASN A 381 -3.00 -33.90 -43.74
CA ASN A 381 -4.45 -33.83 -43.65
C ASN A 381 -4.99 -33.48 -42.24
N ASN A 382 -4.47 -32.39 -41.66
CA ASN A 382 -4.78 -31.91 -40.29
C ASN A 382 -4.45 -32.88 -39.13
N THR A 383 -3.70 -33.95 -39.38
CA THR A 383 -3.25 -34.89 -38.35
C THR A 383 -1.74 -34.73 -38.10
N GLU A 384 -1.34 -34.72 -36.82
CA GLU A 384 0.07 -34.68 -36.41
C GLU A 384 0.63 -36.10 -36.30
N TYR A 385 1.75 -36.37 -36.97
CA TYR A 385 2.45 -37.65 -36.95
C TYR A 385 3.83 -37.47 -36.33
N GLN A 386 4.15 -38.32 -35.35
CA GLN A 386 5.45 -38.32 -34.67
C GLN A 386 6.58 -38.71 -35.63
N PRO A 387 7.83 -38.27 -35.37
CA PRO A 387 9.01 -38.72 -36.12
C PRO A 387 9.08 -40.25 -36.26
N GLY A 388 9.29 -40.75 -37.47
CA GLY A 388 9.35 -42.17 -37.78
C GLY A 388 8.00 -42.88 -37.93
N ALA A 389 6.87 -42.21 -37.70
CA ALA A 389 5.55 -42.79 -37.95
C ALA A 389 5.33 -43.06 -39.45
N ILE A 390 4.74 -44.21 -39.77
CA ILE A 390 4.37 -44.62 -41.13
C ILE A 390 2.85 -44.75 -41.22
N TRP A 391 2.23 -44.14 -42.23
CA TRP A 391 0.79 -44.22 -42.46
C TRP A 391 0.45 -44.29 -43.95
N SER A 392 -0.71 -44.85 -44.30
CA SER A 392 -1.25 -44.86 -45.67
C SER A 392 -2.56 -44.08 -45.72
N PRO A 393 -2.81 -43.26 -46.76
CA PRO A 393 -4.12 -42.62 -46.94
C PRO A 393 -5.22 -43.67 -47.18
N PRO A 394 -6.46 -43.43 -46.69
CA PRO A 394 -7.58 -44.36 -46.87
C PRO A 394 -7.88 -44.67 -48.34
N ASN A 395 -7.63 -43.70 -49.23
CA ASN A 395 -7.98 -43.75 -50.65
C ASN A 395 -6.85 -44.35 -51.53
N ASN A 396 -5.65 -44.56 -50.98
CA ASN A 396 -4.53 -45.13 -51.73
C ASN A 396 -3.63 -45.92 -50.78
N ARG A 397 -3.96 -47.20 -50.59
CA ARG A 397 -3.23 -48.10 -49.70
C ARG A 397 -1.84 -48.48 -50.23
N CYS A 398 -1.56 -48.23 -51.51
CA CYS A 398 -0.25 -48.42 -52.13
C CYS A 398 0.70 -47.22 -51.97
N LEU A 399 0.24 -46.11 -51.40
CA LEU A 399 1.05 -44.94 -51.06
C LEU A 399 1.22 -44.89 -49.54
N THR A 400 2.43 -45.09 -49.06
CA THR A 400 2.78 -44.89 -47.64
C THR A 400 3.51 -43.56 -47.50
N TYR A 401 3.33 -42.91 -46.35
CA TYR A 401 4.11 -41.76 -45.94
C TYR A 401 4.87 -42.11 -44.67
N GLU A 402 6.13 -41.72 -44.60
CA GLU A 402 6.94 -41.81 -43.38
C GLU A 402 7.33 -40.40 -42.93
N CYS A 403 7.18 -40.12 -41.64
CA CYS A 403 7.59 -38.83 -41.10
C CYS A 403 9.11 -38.78 -40.92
N LYS A 404 9.82 -38.18 -41.89
CA LYS A 404 11.28 -38.02 -41.83
C LYS A 404 11.71 -36.58 -41.64
N GLN A 405 12.84 -36.42 -41.00
CA GLN A 405 13.54 -35.15 -40.92
C GLN A 405 14.16 -34.83 -42.29
N ASN A 406 13.80 -33.68 -42.85
CA ASN A 406 14.39 -33.16 -44.08
C ASN A 406 14.90 -31.74 -43.80
N GLY A 407 16.19 -31.62 -43.51
CA GLY A 407 16.80 -30.39 -42.98
C GLY A 407 16.35 -30.10 -41.54
N SER A 408 15.86 -28.88 -41.28
CA SER A 408 15.35 -28.45 -39.96
C SER A 408 13.86 -28.73 -39.73
N GLN A 409 13.16 -29.37 -40.67
CA GLN A 409 11.72 -29.62 -40.58
C GLN A 409 11.39 -31.09 -40.85
N PHE A 410 10.36 -31.59 -40.18
CA PHE A 410 9.82 -32.93 -40.41
C PHE A 410 8.76 -32.86 -41.52
N LYS A 411 8.89 -33.71 -42.54
CA LYS A 411 7.96 -33.76 -43.67
C LYS A 411 7.54 -35.20 -43.97
N PRO A 412 6.27 -35.43 -44.35
CA PRO A 412 5.85 -36.72 -44.89
C PRO A 412 6.65 -37.04 -46.15
N VAL A 413 7.42 -38.12 -46.14
CA VAL A 413 8.13 -38.63 -47.31
C VAL A 413 7.31 -39.77 -47.92
N PRO A 414 6.78 -39.61 -49.15
CA PRO A 414 5.98 -40.65 -49.79
C PRO A 414 6.85 -41.80 -50.30
N SER A 415 6.35 -43.02 -50.18
CA SER A 415 6.88 -44.23 -50.81
C SER A 415 5.74 -44.98 -51.49
N ARG A 416 5.95 -45.43 -52.74
CA ARG A 416 4.96 -46.19 -53.51
C ARG A 416 5.38 -47.66 -53.56
N VAL A 417 4.46 -48.53 -53.16
CA VAL A 417 4.62 -49.98 -53.33
C VAL A 417 4.44 -50.30 -54.82
N GLN A 418 5.39 -51.04 -55.41
CA GLN A 418 5.29 -51.53 -56.79
C GLN A 418 4.76 -52.97 -56.78
N CYS A 419 3.67 -53.23 -57.52
CA CYS A 419 3.08 -54.56 -57.62
C CYS A 419 3.70 -55.39 -58.77
N PRO A 420 3.91 -56.70 -58.58
CA PRO A 420 4.31 -57.60 -59.66
C PRO A 420 3.20 -57.75 -60.72
N VAL A 421 3.59 -58.16 -61.94
CA VAL A 421 2.66 -58.30 -63.07
C VAL A 421 1.65 -59.44 -62.81
N PHE A 422 0.36 -59.10 -62.77
CA PHE A 422 -0.73 -60.05 -62.59
C PHE A 422 -1.26 -60.54 -63.95
N ASN A 423 -1.34 -61.86 -64.15
CA ASN A 423 -1.90 -62.47 -65.37
C ASN A 423 -3.08 -63.41 -65.03
N PRO A 424 -4.32 -63.02 -65.35
CA PRO A 424 -5.51 -63.81 -65.06
C PRO A 424 -5.54 -65.19 -65.72
N ALA A 425 -4.83 -65.40 -66.83
CA ALA A 425 -4.86 -66.66 -67.58
C ALA A 425 -4.20 -67.84 -66.85
N ASN A 426 -3.33 -67.55 -65.88
CA ASN A 426 -2.67 -68.56 -65.06
C ASN A 426 -3.47 -68.90 -63.80
N CYS A 427 -4.62 -68.26 -63.60
CA CYS A 427 -5.45 -68.39 -62.42
C CYS A 427 -6.59 -69.39 -62.63
N ILE A 428 -7.00 -70.06 -61.55
CA ILE A 428 -8.29 -70.71 -61.45
C ILE A 428 -9.35 -69.59 -61.37
N PRO A 429 -10.30 -69.50 -62.31
CA PRO A 429 -11.30 -68.45 -62.32
C PRO A 429 -12.09 -68.38 -61.00
N GLY A 430 -12.22 -67.19 -60.41
CA GLY A 430 -12.93 -66.96 -59.14
C GLY A 430 -12.07 -67.00 -57.88
N THR A 431 -10.73 -67.02 -58.02
CA THR A 431 -9.78 -67.00 -56.90
C THR A 431 -8.97 -65.70 -56.79
N GLU A 432 -9.35 -64.66 -57.53
CA GLU A 432 -8.68 -63.35 -57.56
C GLU A 432 -8.95 -62.55 -56.27
N THR A 433 -7.90 -62.09 -55.59
CA THR A 433 -7.97 -61.31 -54.35
C THR A 433 -6.80 -60.33 -54.23
N THR A 434 -6.72 -59.55 -53.15
CA THR A 434 -5.60 -58.64 -52.85
C THR A 434 -4.67 -59.19 -51.77
N ASP A 435 -3.42 -58.73 -51.75
CA ASP A 435 -2.44 -59.04 -50.70
C ASP A 435 -2.83 -58.53 -49.31
N ALA A 436 -2.08 -58.91 -48.27
CA ALA A 436 -2.39 -58.60 -46.87
C ALA A 436 -2.42 -57.09 -46.54
N ASN A 437 -1.75 -56.26 -47.35
CA ASN A 437 -1.75 -54.80 -47.23
C ASN A 437 -2.86 -54.14 -48.07
N GLY A 438 -3.63 -54.94 -48.84
CA GLY A 438 -4.72 -54.50 -49.69
C GLY A 438 -4.27 -53.64 -50.88
N CYS A 439 -3.05 -53.83 -51.36
CA CYS A 439 -2.44 -53.03 -52.43
C CYS A 439 -2.33 -53.78 -53.77
N CYS A 440 -1.93 -55.06 -53.79
CA CYS A 440 -1.63 -55.80 -55.04
C CYS A 440 -2.56 -57.00 -55.28
N GLU A 441 -2.92 -57.28 -56.55
CA GLU A 441 -3.78 -58.41 -56.97
C GLU A 441 -3.04 -59.78 -57.00
N THR A 442 -3.72 -60.88 -56.65
CA THR A 442 -3.18 -62.25 -56.53
C THR A 442 -4.25 -63.36 -56.76
N CYS A 443 -3.87 -64.61 -57.08
CA CYS A 443 -4.79 -65.75 -57.38
C CYS A 443 -4.16 -67.16 -57.19
N THR A 444 -4.93 -68.26 -57.41
CA THR A 444 -4.46 -69.68 -57.33
C THR A 444 -4.22 -70.33 -58.73
N PRO A 445 -3.13 -71.09 -59.03
CA PRO A 445 -2.80 -71.58 -60.40
C PRO A 445 -3.20 -73.04 -60.84
N SER A 446 -3.24 -73.37 -62.16
CA SER A 446 -3.70 -74.67 -62.81
C SER A 446 -2.64 -75.47 -63.63
N VAL A 447 -2.73 -76.82 -63.85
CA VAL A 447 -1.66 -77.71 -64.43
C VAL A 447 -2.12 -78.94 -65.31
N CYS A 448 -1.86 -78.99 -66.65
CA CYS A 448 -2.00 -80.17 -67.56
C CYS A 448 -0.81 -80.29 -68.56
N ALA A 449 -0.20 -81.48 -68.73
CA ALA A 449 1.06 -81.65 -69.50
C ALA A 449 1.22 -83.00 -70.24
N LEU A 450 2.13 -83.03 -71.22
CA LEU A 450 2.50 -84.23 -72.00
C LEU A 450 3.45 -85.13 -71.20
N GLN A 451 3.09 -86.40 -71.04
CA GLN A 451 3.88 -87.45 -70.40
C GLN A 451 4.47 -88.37 -71.48
N LYS A 452 5.75 -88.72 -71.37
CA LYS A 452 6.47 -89.57 -72.34
C LYS A 452 7.08 -90.77 -71.64
N ASN A 453 6.92 -91.95 -72.23
CA ASN A 453 7.49 -93.20 -71.73
C ASN A 453 8.03 -94.04 -72.89
N THR A 454 9.19 -94.67 -72.75
CA THR A 454 9.85 -95.41 -73.83
C THR A 454 9.80 -96.91 -73.57
N THR A 455 9.22 -97.69 -74.49
CA THR A 455 9.08 -99.16 -74.35
C THR A 455 9.17 -99.87 -75.70
N PHE A 456 9.27 -101.20 -75.71
CA PHE A 456 9.18 -101.97 -76.94
C PHE A 456 7.72 -102.25 -77.28
N LEU A 457 7.29 -101.92 -78.50
CA LEU A 457 5.97 -102.29 -78.99
C LEU A 457 5.92 -103.81 -79.21
N GLN A 458 4.88 -104.46 -78.70
CA GLN A 458 4.65 -105.90 -78.89
C GLN A 458 3.20 -106.14 -79.31
N ILE A 459 3.01 -106.62 -80.55
CA ILE A 459 1.69 -106.83 -81.16
C ILE A 459 1.75 -108.18 -81.90
N ASP A 460 0.76 -109.05 -81.65
CA ASP A 460 0.58 -110.34 -82.32
C ASP A 460 1.85 -111.22 -82.43
N GLY A 461 2.62 -111.27 -81.34
CA GLY A 461 3.86 -112.05 -81.27
C GLY A 461 5.09 -111.41 -81.93
N CYS A 462 4.97 -110.17 -82.44
CA CYS A 462 6.07 -109.39 -83.01
C CYS A 462 6.52 -108.29 -82.05
N LYS A 463 7.83 -108.09 -81.90
CA LYS A 463 8.43 -107.06 -81.03
C LYS A 463 9.20 -106.04 -81.86
N SER A 464 9.12 -104.76 -81.50
CA SER A 464 9.86 -103.70 -82.18
C SER A 464 11.37 -103.93 -82.08
N VAL A 465 12.10 -103.67 -83.17
CA VAL A 465 13.58 -103.84 -83.19
C VAL A 465 14.29 -102.88 -82.25
N LYS A 466 13.68 -101.72 -82.00
CA LYS A 466 14.14 -100.68 -81.10
C LYS A 466 13.00 -100.24 -80.18
N PRO A 467 13.30 -99.76 -78.96
CA PRO A 467 12.28 -99.16 -78.13
C PRO A 467 11.71 -97.90 -78.82
N VAL A 468 10.41 -97.71 -78.67
CA VAL A 468 9.65 -96.57 -79.18
C VAL A 468 9.16 -95.71 -78.02
N GLU A 469 9.07 -94.40 -78.26
CA GLU A 469 8.52 -93.47 -77.28
C GLU A 469 7.00 -93.42 -77.45
N LEU A 470 6.28 -93.77 -76.38
CA LEU A 470 4.85 -93.61 -76.23
C LEU A 470 4.58 -92.32 -75.45
N SER A 471 3.53 -91.62 -75.83
CA SER A 471 3.12 -90.34 -75.26
C SER A 471 1.69 -90.45 -74.72
N ALA A 472 1.42 -89.83 -73.57
CA ALA A 472 0.09 -89.75 -72.95
C ALA A 472 -0.14 -88.34 -72.38
N CYS A 473 -1.38 -87.88 -72.35
CA CYS A 473 -1.74 -86.63 -71.67
C CYS A 473 -2.08 -86.90 -70.20
N GLY A 474 -1.50 -86.12 -69.28
CA GLY A 474 -1.72 -86.29 -67.85
C GLY A 474 -1.62 -84.99 -67.07
N GLY A 475 -2.57 -84.78 -66.15
CA GLY A 475 -2.64 -83.61 -65.27
C GLY A 475 -4.06 -83.34 -64.81
N SER A 476 -4.26 -82.19 -64.16
CA SER A 476 -5.54 -81.77 -63.59
C SER A 476 -6.11 -80.58 -64.38
N CYS A 477 -7.25 -80.80 -65.02
CA CYS A 477 -8.01 -79.75 -65.68
C CYS A 477 -9.18 -79.30 -64.79
N GLY A 478 -9.53 -78.01 -64.87
CA GLY A 478 -10.53 -77.40 -63.99
C GLY A 478 -11.94 -77.88 -64.32
N THR A 479 -12.60 -78.55 -63.37
CA THR A 479 -14.03 -78.89 -63.46
C THR A 479 -14.79 -78.01 -62.48
N TYR A 480 -15.94 -77.50 -62.88
CA TYR A 480 -16.79 -76.70 -61.97
C TYR A 480 -18.27 -76.96 -62.21
N SER A 481 -19.05 -76.79 -61.14
CA SER A 481 -20.52 -76.79 -61.16
C SER A 481 -20.98 -75.51 -60.48
N MET A 482 -21.73 -74.68 -61.20
CA MET A 482 -22.15 -73.37 -60.70
C MET A 482 -23.60 -73.10 -61.06
N TYR A 483 -24.37 -72.57 -60.11
CA TYR A 483 -25.75 -72.18 -60.35
C TYR A 483 -25.83 -71.00 -61.34
N SER A 484 -26.60 -71.15 -62.41
CA SER A 484 -26.84 -70.10 -63.39
C SER A 484 -28.26 -69.57 -63.25
N ALA A 485 -28.37 -68.34 -62.74
CA ALA A 485 -29.64 -67.65 -62.61
C ALA A 485 -30.35 -67.48 -63.98
N MET A 486 -29.61 -67.36 -65.08
CA MET A 486 -30.18 -67.21 -66.43
C MET A 486 -30.82 -68.50 -66.97
N LYS A 487 -30.33 -69.68 -66.55
CA LYS A 487 -30.91 -70.98 -66.92
C LYS A 487 -31.79 -71.58 -65.83
N ASN A 488 -31.88 -70.90 -64.68
CA ASN A 488 -32.51 -71.39 -63.44
C ASN A 488 -32.13 -72.85 -63.11
N GLY A 489 -30.84 -73.16 -63.20
CA GLY A 489 -30.31 -74.52 -63.05
C GLY A 489 -28.81 -74.53 -62.85
N LEU A 490 -28.24 -75.70 -62.55
CA LEU A 490 -26.80 -75.88 -62.41
C LEU A 490 -26.15 -75.98 -63.79
N MET A 491 -25.09 -75.20 -64.02
CA MET A 491 -24.22 -75.32 -65.16
C MET A 491 -22.99 -76.11 -64.76
N HIS A 492 -22.75 -77.20 -65.47
CA HIS A 492 -21.59 -78.05 -65.32
C HIS A 492 -20.61 -77.77 -66.45
N SER A 493 -19.33 -77.65 -66.14
CA SER A 493 -18.25 -77.60 -67.11
C SER A 493 -17.20 -78.62 -66.71
N CYS A 494 -17.14 -79.71 -67.46
CA CYS A 494 -16.10 -80.70 -67.34
C CYS A 494 -14.98 -80.36 -68.33
N SER A 495 -13.74 -80.36 -67.86
CA SER A 495 -12.59 -80.32 -68.76
C SER A 495 -11.62 -81.44 -68.42
N CYS A 496 -11.16 -82.13 -69.46
CA CYS A 496 -10.21 -83.24 -69.37
C CYS A 496 -8.91 -82.87 -70.10
N CYS A 497 -7.80 -83.44 -69.61
CA CYS A 497 -6.50 -83.30 -70.26
C CYS A 497 -6.46 -84.27 -71.46
N LEU A 498 -6.65 -83.75 -72.67
CA LEU A 498 -6.77 -84.52 -73.91
C LEU A 498 -5.63 -84.18 -74.88
N GLU A 499 -5.41 -85.07 -75.85
CA GLU A 499 -4.51 -84.83 -76.96
C GLU A 499 -5.04 -83.71 -77.87
N MET A 500 -4.21 -82.69 -78.10
CA MET A 500 -4.54 -81.56 -78.98
C MET A 500 -4.05 -81.81 -80.41
N SER A 501 -2.99 -82.61 -80.56
CA SER A 501 -2.46 -83.01 -81.86
C SER A 501 -1.74 -84.35 -81.78
N THR A 502 -1.85 -85.15 -82.84
CA THR A 502 -1.21 -86.46 -82.96
C THR A 502 -0.48 -86.62 -84.30
N SER A 503 0.51 -87.51 -84.33
CA SER A 503 1.29 -87.88 -85.50
C SER A 503 1.38 -89.41 -85.63
N GLU A 504 1.47 -89.93 -86.85
CA GLU A 504 1.68 -91.37 -87.08
C GLU A 504 3.17 -91.68 -87.18
N ARG A 505 3.65 -92.64 -86.38
CA ARG A 505 5.04 -93.10 -86.38
C ARG A 505 5.11 -94.57 -86.77
N LYS A 506 6.08 -94.93 -87.59
CA LYS A 506 6.31 -96.31 -88.06
C LYS A 506 7.53 -96.92 -87.40
N VAL A 507 7.42 -98.18 -87.00
CA VAL A 507 8.52 -98.95 -86.43
C VAL A 507 8.59 -100.33 -87.07
N GLU A 508 9.81 -100.78 -87.35
CA GLU A 508 10.05 -102.15 -87.78
C GLU A 508 9.91 -103.12 -86.61
N MET A 509 9.22 -104.22 -86.87
CA MET A 509 8.90 -105.28 -85.93
C MET A 509 9.56 -106.57 -86.42
N VAL A 510 10.11 -107.34 -85.50
CA VAL A 510 10.60 -108.70 -85.74
C VAL A 510 9.67 -109.68 -85.05
N CYS A 511 9.08 -110.56 -85.84
CA CYS A 511 8.16 -111.61 -85.37
C CYS A 511 8.93 -112.88 -84.99
N SER A 512 8.33 -113.71 -84.13
CA SER A 512 8.97 -114.95 -83.64
C SER A 512 9.37 -115.93 -84.75
N ASN A 513 8.76 -115.82 -85.93
CA ASN A 513 9.07 -116.61 -87.14
C ASN A 513 10.17 -115.98 -88.02
N GLY A 514 10.87 -114.95 -87.54
CA GLY A 514 11.94 -114.26 -88.27
C GLY A 514 11.47 -113.28 -89.37
N LYS A 515 10.16 -113.19 -89.63
CA LYS A 515 9.60 -112.23 -90.59
C LYS A 515 9.70 -110.81 -90.02
N LYS A 516 10.20 -109.87 -90.83
CA LYS A 516 10.17 -108.43 -90.53
C LYS A 516 8.89 -107.82 -91.09
N THR A 517 8.17 -107.07 -90.27
CA THR A 517 6.99 -106.28 -90.66
C THR A 517 7.11 -104.86 -90.14
N THR A 518 6.36 -103.91 -90.69
CA THR A 518 6.33 -102.53 -90.18
C THR A 518 4.99 -102.28 -89.53
N GLN A 519 5.00 -101.70 -88.33
CA GLN A 519 3.79 -101.31 -87.60
C GLN A 519 3.74 -99.79 -87.45
N THR A 520 2.57 -99.21 -87.70
CA THR A 520 2.28 -97.80 -87.42
C THR A 520 1.62 -97.67 -86.05
N TYR A 521 2.01 -96.68 -85.24
CA TYR A 521 1.36 -96.28 -84.00
C TYR A 521 1.20 -94.76 -83.93
N ILE A 522 0.21 -94.30 -83.16
CA ILE A 522 -0.10 -92.87 -82.98
C ILE A 522 0.74 -92.31 -81.82
N TYR A 523 1.32 -91.14 -82.02
CA TYR A 523 2.07 -90.36 -81.03
C TYR A 523 1.40 -89.01 -80.81
N ILE A 524 1.25 -88.59 -79.56
CA ILE A 524 0.64 -87.33 -79.13
C ILE A 524 1.74 -86.26 -79.05
N GLU A 525 1.58 -85.17 -79.80
CA GLU A 525 2.56 -84.07 -79.88
C GLU A 525 2.27 -82.98 -78.83
N GLN A 526 1.00 -82.74 -78.47
CA GLN A 526 0.61 -81.72 -77.50
C GLN A 526 -0.63 -82.13 -76.69
N CYS A 527 -0.64 -81.75 -75.41
CA CYS A 527 -1.78 -81.93 -74.50
C CYS A 527 -2.36 -80.57 -74.07
N GLY A 528 -3.65 -80.53 -73.81
CA GLY A 528 -4.35 -79.35 -73.34
C GLY A 528 -5.62 -79.71 -72.58
N CYS A 529 -6.14 -78.76 -71.81
CA CYS A 529 -7.45 -78.92 -71.19
C CYS A 529 -8.52 -78.60 -72.24
N SER A 530 -9.30 -79.61 -72.60
CA SER A 530 -10.43 -79.46 -73.51
C SER A 530 -11.73 -79.76 -72.79
N VAL A 531 -12.79 -79.04 -73.16
CA VAL A 531 -14.12 -79.20 -72.56
C VAL A 531 -14.72 -80.51 -73.05
N THR A 532 -15.21 -81.33 -72.13
CA THR A 532 -15.90 -82.59 -72.41
C THR A 532 -17.34 -82.50 -71.89
N GLU A 533 -18.27 -83.14 -72.60
CA GLU A 533 -19.65 -83.28 -72.11
C GLU A 533 -19.65 -84.21 -70.89
N CYS A 534 -20.20 -83.73 -69.78
CA CYS A 534 -20.42 -84.57 -68.61
C CYS A 534 -21.65 -85.46 -68.92
N GLU A 535 -21.52 -86.79 -68.90
CA GLU A 535 -22.70 -87.67 -69.04
C GLU A 535 -23.66 -87.44 -67.87
N ASP A 536 -24.87 -86.96 -68.15
CA ASP A 536 -25.96 -86.87 -67.18
C ASP A 536 -26.53 -88.29 -66.94
N THR A 537 -25.89 -89.07 -66.06
CA THR A 537 -26.52 -90.29 -65.54
C THR A 537 -27.58 -89.89 -64.51
N SER A 538 -28.76 -89.49 -64.99
CA SER A 538 -29.97 -89.43 -64.18
C SER A 538 -30.73 -90.75 -64.30
N THR A 539 -30.50 -91.65 -63.34
CA THR A 539 -31.47 -92.66 -62.89
C THR A 539 -31.52 -92.64 -61.38
#